data_AF-A0ABD1E4E5-F1
#
_entry.id   AF-A0ABD1E4E5-F1
#
_cell.length_a   1.000
_cell.length_b   1.000
_cell.length_c   1.000
_cell.angle_alpha   90.00
_cell.angle_beta   90.00
_cell.angle_gamma   90.00
#
_symmetry.space_group_name_H-M   'P 1'
#
loop_
_entity.id
_entity.type
_entity.pdbx_description
1 polymer ?
#
loop_
_entity_poly.entity_id
_entity_poly.type
_entity_poly.pdbx_seq_one_letter_code
_entity_poly.pdbx_strand_id
1 'polypeptide(L)'
;MIARKKDKISNEVLWQKMCWQRFNKSQPFVMEFKETFHGEFRTLDFNKRNRRLSQTSLKMLHKRPIPITQQKYYDLISLFTMNPPALGDVYKPFYYSLPHHNGGIENEIAEDENE
;
A
#
# COMPACT_ATOMS: atom_id res chain seq x y z
N MET A 1 15.43 -7.39 -29.59
CA MET A 1 14.05 -7.92 -29.50
C MET A 1 13.61 -7.92 -28.03
N ILE A 2 12.64 -7.10 -27.64
CA ILE A 2 12.14 -7.08 -26.26
C ILE A 2 11.17 -8.25 -26.11
N ALA A 3 11.55 -9.28 -25.33
CA ALA A 3 10.66 -10.40 -25.05
C ALA A 3 9.44 -9.90 -24.26
N ARG A 4 8.25 -10.03 -24.84
CA ARG A 4 7.00 -9.65 -24.16
C ARG A 4 6.79 -10.53 -22.94
N LYS A 5 6.43 -9.91 -21.81
CA LYS A 5 6.19 -10.61 -20.56
C LYS A 5 4.84 -11.36 -20.67
N LYS A 6 4.81 -12.56 -20.12
CA LYS A 6 3.61 -13.38 -20.02
C LYS A 6 3.27 -13.60 -18.55
N ASP A 7 1.98 -13.77 -18.27
CA ASP A 7 1.51 -14.18 -16.95
C ASP A 7 1.83 -15.67 -16.67
N LYS A 8 1.44 -16.16 -15.50
CA LYS A 8 1.61 -17.58 -15.14
C LYS A 8 0.85 -18.56 -16.05
N ILE A 9 -0.16 -18.10 -16.77
CA ILE A 9 -1.00 -18.90 -17.67
C ILE A 9 -0.52 -18.73 -19.14
N SER A 10 0.64 -18.09 -19.36
CA SER A 10 1.24 -17.85 -20.68
C SER A 10 0.48 -16.84 -21.58
N ASN A 11 -0.49 -16.12 -21.02
CA ASN A 11 -1.16 -15.03 -21.70
C ASN A 11 -0.28 -13.78 -21.72
N GLU A 12 -0.35 -13.03 -22.81
CA GLU A 12 0.39 -11.79 -22.95
C GLU A 12 -0.04 -10.75 -21.91
N VAL A 13 0.93 -9.98 -21.44
CA VAL A 13 0.72 -8.93 -20.44
C VAL A 13 0.79 -7.57 -21.12
N LEU A 14 -0.35 -6.91 -21.21
CA LEU A 14 -0.49 -5.56 -21.75
C LEU A 14 -0.42 -4.56 -20.58
N TRP A 15 0.78 -4.06 -20.31
CA TRP A 15 1.04 -3.14 -19.19
C TRP A 15 0.10 -1.94 -19.14
N GLN A 16 -0.27 -1.38 -20.29
CA GLN A 16 -1.17 -0.24 -20.41
C GLN A 16 -2.61 -0.52 -20.00
N LYS A 17 -3.02 -1.80 -19.91
CA LYS A 17 -4.37 -2.21 -19.53
C LYS A 17 -4.52 -2.55 -18.04
N MET A 18 -3.42 -2.56 -17.27
CA MET A 18 -3.49 -2.86 -15.85
C MET A 18 -4.05 -1.65 -15.09
N CYS A 19 -5.21 -1.80 -14.44
CA CYS A 19 -5.73 -0.72 -13.58
C CYS A 19 -5.64 -1.05 -12.08
N TRP A 20 -5.48 -2.32 -11.70
CA TRP A 20 -5.33 -2.71 -10.30
C TRP A 20 -4.15 -3.66 -10.13
N GLN A 21 -3.37 -3.44 -9.07
CA GLN A 21 -2.17 -4.19 -8.74
C GLN A 21 -2.20 -4.57 -7.25
N ARG A 22 -1.78 -5.78 -6.92
CA ARG A 22 -1.63 -6.28 -5.56
C ARG A 22 -0.27 -6.96 -5.41
N PHE A 23 0.33 -6.74 -4.24
CA PHE A 23 1.61 -7.30 -3.86
C PHE A 23 1.48 -7.94 -2.48
N ASN A 24 1.93 -9.18 -2.36
CA ASN A 24 1.96 -9.89 -1.08
C ASN A 24 3.38 -9.85 -0.52
N LYS A 25 3.53 -9.43 0.74
CA LYS A 25 4.84 -9.38 1.42
C LYS A 25 5.52 -10.76 1.49
N SER A 26 4.73 -11.84 1.56
CA SER A 26 5.26 -13.21 1.55
C SER A 26 5.79 -13.65 0.18
N GLN A 27 5.42 -12.95 -0.90
CA GLN A 27 5.80 -13.27 -2.28
C GLN A 27 6.25 -11.99 -3.02
N PRO A 28 7.43 -11.44 -2.68
CA PRO A 28 7.86 -10.11 -3.13
C PRO A 28 8.06 -9.98 -4.65
N PHE A 29 8.21 -11.11 -5.35
CA PHE A 29 8.42 -11.15 -6.80
C PHE A 29 7.17 -11.58 -7.56
N VAL A 30 6.04 -11.67 -6.88
CA VAL A 30 4.76 -12.00 -7.49
C VAL A 30 3.85 -10.78 -7.41
N MET A 31 3.33 -10.37 -8.57
CA MET A 31 2.32 -9.33 -8.66
C MET A 31 1.04 -9.94 -9.18
N GLU A 32 -0.06 -9.63 -8.53
CA GLU A 32 -1.40 -9.93 -9.01
C GLU A 32 -1.97 -8.65 -9.64
N PHE A 33 -2.59 -8.77 -10.81
CA PHE A 33 -3.18 -7.63 -11.50
C PHE A 33 -4.52 -7.98 -12.13
N LYS A 34 -5.37 -6.98 -12.36
CA LYS A 34 -6.58 -7.12 -13.17
C LYS A 34 -6.74 -5.91 -14.10
N GLU A 35 -7.39 -6.13 -15.23
CA GLU A 35 -7.59 -5.12 -16.28
C GLU A 35 -8.95 -4.42 -16.16
N THR A 36 -9.92 -5.04 -15.48
CA THR A 36 -11.26 -4.49 -15.27
C THR A 36 -11.67 -4.60 -13.80
N PHE A 37 -12.63 -3.79 -13.36
CA PHE A 37 -13.03 -3.75 -11.96
C PHE A 37 -13.62 -5.08 -11.48
N HIS A 38 -14.40 -5.73 -12.35
CA HIS A 38 -15.02 -7.04 -12.10
C HIS A 38 -14.19 -8.23 -12.60
N GLY A 39 -12.99 -7.99 -13.13
CA GLY A 39 -12.13 -9.04 -13.66
C GLY A 39 -11.42 -9.84 -12.56
N GLU A 40 -11.01 -11.05 -12.92
CA GLU A 40 -10.18 -11.90 -12.08
C GLU A 40 -8.73 -11.41 -12.03
N PHE A 41 -8.06 -11.69 -10.91
CA PHE A 41 -6.64 -11.39 -10.77
C PHE A 41 -5.80 -12.40 -11.55
N ARG A 42 -4.97 -11.89 -12.46
CA ARG A 42 -3.93 -12.63 -13.16
C ARG A 42 -2.61 -12.45 -12.42
N THR A 43 -1.77 -13.48 -12.44
CA THR A 43 -0.52 -13.49 -11.68
C THR A 43 0.68 -13.35 -12.61
N LEU A 44 1.53 -12.39 -12.30
CA LEU A 44 2.82 -12.15 -12.94
C LEU A 44 3.95 -12.55 -12.00
N ASP A 45 4.84 -13.42 -12.47
CA ASP A 45 6.04 -13.81 -11.73
C ASP A 45 7.26 -13.07 -12.28
N PHE A 46 7.90 -12.25 -11.45
CA PHE A 46 9.10 -11.51 -11.76
C PHE A 46 10.39 -12.28 -11.50
N ASN A 47 10.33 -13.45 -10.86
CA ASN A 47 11.47 -14.35 -10.78
C ASN A 47 11.81 -14.87 -12.18
N LYS A 48 12.79 -14.23 -12.84
CA LYS A 48 13.43 -14.82 -14.01
C LYS A 48 14.45 -15.87 -13.54
N ARG A 49 14.51 -16.99 -14.29
CA ARG A 49 15.59 -17.99 -14.16
C ARG A 49 16.93 -17.28 -14.02
N ASN A 50 17.64 -17.58 -12.92
CA ASN A 50 19.04 -17.23 -12.66
C ASN A 50 19.39 -15.81 -12.21
N ARG A 51 18.44 -14.93 -11.88
CA ARG A 51 18.77 -13.74 -11.09
C ARG A 51 18.34 -13.96 -9.65
N ARG A 52 19.32 -14.21 -8.77
CA ARG A 52 19.12 -14.03 -7.33
C ARG A 52 18.83 -12.54 -7.14
N LEU A 53 17.56 -12.19 -7.15
CA LEU A 53 17.12 -10.90 -6.65
C LEU A 53 17.48 -10.95 -5.17
N SER A 54 18.56 -10.27 -4.81
CA SER A 54 18.96 -10.11 -3.41
C SER A 54 17.71 -9.76 -2.64
N GLN A 55 17.44 -10.48 -1.55
CA GLN A 55 16.35 -10.19 -0.64
C GLN A 55 16.45 -8.71 -0.27
N THR A 56 15.70 -7.84 -0.95
CA THR A 56 15.67 -6.42 -0.64
C THR A 56 14.81 -6.37 0.61
N SER A 57 15.44 -6.53 1.77
CA SER A 57 14.79 -6.25 3.04
C SER A 57 14.41 -4.78 2.99
N LEU A 58 13.13 -4.51 2.78
CA LEU A 58 12.62 -3.15 2.86
C LEU A 58 12.78 -2.72 4.31
N LYS A 59 13.60 -1.70 4.55
CA LYS A 59 13.70 -1.08 5.86
C LYS A 59 12.32 -0.51 6.21
N MET A 60 11.86 -0.77 7.43
CA MET A 60 10.62 -0.19 7.93
C MET A 60 10.78 1.33 7.93
N LEU A 61 10.01 2.03 7.10
CA LEU A 61 10.14 3.48 6.92
C LEU A 61 9.82 4.24 8.22
N HIS A 62 8.82 3.77 8.97
CA HIS A 62 8.41 4.37 10.24
C HIS A 62 8.37 3.30 11.32
N LYS A 63 9.13 3.49 12.41
CA LYS A 63 9.15 2.57 13.56
C LYS A 63 7.88 2.67 14.42
N ARG A 64 7.12 3.76 14.27
CA ARG A 64 5.91 4.07 15.03
C ARG A 64 4.81 4.55 14.07
N PRO A 65 3.52 4.46 14.44
CA PRO A 65 2.45 5.01 13.63
C PRO A 65 2.63 6.52 13.46
N ILE A 66 2.45 7.01 12.24
CA ILE A 66 2.54 8.44 11.93
C ILE A 66 1.30 9.12 12.52
N PRO A 67 1.45 10.11 13.41
CA PRO A 67 0.31 10.83 13.94
C PRO A 67 -0.38 11.64 12.82
N ILE A 68 -1.70 11.65 12.83
CA ILE A 68 -2.47 12.51 11.92
C ILE A 68 -2.64 13.91 12.53
N THR A 69 -2.98 14.89 11.70
CA THR A 69 -3.29 16.23 12.22
C THR A 69 -4.57 16.17 13.07
N GLN A 70 -4.64 17.04 14.09
CA GLN A 70 -5.84 17.19 14.92
C GLN A 70 -7.11 17.40 14.07
N GLN A 71 -7.02 18.22 13.03
CA GLN A 71 -8.15 18.47 12.12
C GLN A 71 -8.60 17.18 11.42
N LYS A 72 -7.66 16.41 10.87
CA LYS A 72 -7.97 15.16 10.17
C LYS A 72 -8.57 14.13 11.12
N TYR A 73 -8.13 14.10 12.38
CA TYR A 73 -8.75 13.25 13.39
C TYR A 73 -10.22 13.62 13.60
N TYR A 74 -10.54 14.90 13.80
CA TYR A 74 -11.93 15.33 13.97
C TYR A 74 -12.78 15.07 12.73
N ASP A 75 -12.25 15.33 11.54
CA ASP A 75 -12.95 15.05 10.29
C ASP A 75 -13.32 13.55 10.21
N LEU A 76 -12.40 12.65 10.57
CA LEU A 76 -12.66 11.20 10.59
C LEU A 76 -13.70 10.80 11.65
N ILE A 77 -13.68 11.40 12.84
CA ILE A 77 -14.67 11.13 13.88
C ILE A 77 -16.06 11.64 13.47
N SER A 78 -16.13 12.77 12.76
CA SER A 78 -17.39 13.35 12.31
C SER A 78 -18.18 12.43 11.35
N LEU A 79 -17.50 11.56 10.62
CA LEU A 79 -18.11 10.60 9.70
C LEU A 79 -19.01 9.57 10.40
N PHE A 80 -18.81 9.33 11.71
CA PHE A 80 -19.69 8.48 12.52
C PHE A 80 -20.96 9.20 12.98
N THR A 81 -20.95 10.53 13.00
CA THR A 81 -22.08 11.37 13.43
C THR A 81 -22.94 11.86 12.26
N MET A 82 -22.53 11.58 11.02
CA MET A 82 -23.33 11.86 9.82
C MET A 82 -24.60 11.00 9.79
N ASN A 83 -25.65 11.49 9.14
CA ASN A 83 -26.88 10.73 8.90
C ASN A 83 -27.14 10.61 7.37
N PRO A 84 -27.00 9.41 6.77
CA PRO A 84 -26.59 8.16 7.40
C PRO A 84 -25.10 8.14 7.75
N PRO A 85 -24.67 7.35 8.76
CA PRO A 85 -23.26 7.23 9.09
C PRO A 85 -22.47 6.67 7.90
N ALA A 86 -21.38 7.34 7.53
CA ALA A 86 -20.52 6.88 6.44
C ALA A 86 -19.65 5.69 6.87
N LEU A 87 -19.40 5.55 8.17
CA LEU A 87 -18.61 4.48 8.79
C LEU A 87 -19.46 3.73 9.82
N GLY A 88 -19.34 2.40 9.83
CA GLY A 88 -20.03 1.55 10.79
C GLY A 88 -19.38 1.60 12.19
N ASP A 89 -20.21 1.48 13.23
CA ASP A 89 -19.81 1.59 14.64
C ASP A 89 -18.70 0.63 15.07
N VAL A 90 -18.59 -0.52 14.40
CA VAL A 90 -17.54 -1.53 14.65
C VAL A 90 -16.12 -0.95 14.47
N TYR A 91 -15.96 0.08 13.65
CA TYR A 91 -14.66 0.71 13.40
C TYR A 91 -14.33 1.83 14.38
N LYS A 92 -15.27 2.29 15.22
CA LYS A 92 -15.02 3.37 16.19
C LYS A 92 -13.75 3.16 17.02
N PRO A 93 -13.52 1.99 17.66
CA PRO A 93 -12.33 1.78 18.48
C PRO A 93 -11.01 2.01 17.74
N PHE A 94 -10.96 1.63 16.46
CA PHE A 94 -9.78 1.86 15.62
C PHE A 94 -9.53 3.36 15.43
N TYR A 95 -10.53 4.11 14.97
CA TYR A 95 -10.37 5.54 14.68
C TYR A 95 -10.11 6.39 15.93
N TYR A 96 -10.74 6.07 17.07
CA TYR A 96 -10.46 6.74 18.35
C TYR A 96 -9.07 6.46 18.91
N SER A 97 -8.39 5.38 18.48
CA SER A 97 -7.03 5.03 18.92
C SER A 97 -5.92 5.65 18.06
N LEU A 98 -6.26 6.39 17.01
CA LEU A 98 -5.26 6.98 16.10
C LEU A 98 -4.44 8.07 16.81
N PRO A 99 -3.10 8.00 16.76
CA PRO A 99 -2.28 9.07 17.30
C PRO A 99 -2.48 10.34 16.47
N HIS A 100 -2.57 11.48 17.15
CA HIS A 100 -2.83 12.76 16.51
C HIS A 100 -2.11 13.88 17.27
N HIS A 101 -1.74 14.95 16.58
CA HIS A 101 -1.00 16.08 17.17
C HIS A 101 -1.62 17.43 16.77
N ASN A 102 -1.47 18.41 17.66
CA ASN A 102 -1.69 19.81 17.33
C ASN A 102 -0.58 20.25 16.37
N GLY A 103 -0.94 20.77 15.21
CA GLY A 103 0.01 21.10 14.15
C GLY A 103 1.01 22.18 14.58
N GLY A 104 2.22 21.76 14.93
CA GLY A 104 3.45 22.51 14.75
C GLY A 104 4.38 21.60 13.94
N ILE A 105 4.68 21.97 12.71
CA ILE A 105 5.64 21.23 11.90
C ILE A 105 7.02 21.59 12.45
N GLU A 106 7.55 20.78 13.36
CA GLU A 106 8.99 20.73 13.56
C GLU A 106 9.52 19.64 12.63
N ASN A 107 10.27 20.08 11.62
CA ASN A 107 11.03 19.22 10.74
C ASN A 107 12.10 18.47 11.56
N GLU A 108 11.74 17.38 12.21
CA GLU A 108 12.73 16.36 12.58
C GLU A 108 13.00 15.47 11.36
N ILE A 109 13.64 16.06 10.35
CA ILE A 109 14.58 15.31 9.52
C ILE A 109 15.82 15.18 10.41
N ALA A 110 15.85 14.17 11.28
CA ALA A 110 17.09 13.76 11.89
C ALA A 110 17.92 13.10 10.79
N GLU A 111 18.90 13.85 10.29
CA GLU A 111 20.03 13.36 9.53
C GLU A 111 20.71 12.23 10.32
N ASP A 112 20.55 10.99 9.88
CA ASP A 112 21.52 9.93 10.16
C ASP A 112 22.53 9.91 9.00
N GLU A 113 23.28 11.01 8.85
CA GLU A 113 24.66 10.93 8.40
C GLU A 113 25.52 10.76 9.66
N ASN A 114 25.92 9.53 9.98
CA ASN A 114 27.25 9.20 10.50
C ASN A 114 27.40 7.68 10.69
N GLU A 115 28.42 7.16 9.98
CA GLU A 115 29.16 5.88 10.09
C GLU A 115 28.44 4.53 9.95
#